data_AF-A0A2V5QHH4-F1
#
_entry.id   AF-A0A2V5QHH4-F1
#
_cell.length_a   1.000
_cell.length_b   1.000
_cell.length_c   1.000
_cell.angle_alpha   90.00
_cell.angle_beta   90.00
_cell.angle_gamma   90.00
#
_symmetry.space_group_name_H-M   'P 1'
#
loop_
_entity.id
_entity.type
_entity.pdbx_description
1 polymer ?
#
loop_
_entity_poly.entity_id
_entity_poly.type
_entity_poly.pdbx_seq_one_letter_code
_entity_poly.pdbx_strand_id
1 'polypeptide(L)'
;IAPESAKPAFAGQEVSMPVEIMNCSRATRRGIQLVVPGRGGKRKHVDYIPAGKAARVTLRFPAKQRGEHRISTFRLTSIYPLGFVRVSKKFASSQTYLVYPKPSGDPRLPMYRARSPHSRPQTELGEGDDFAGVRAYVPGESQRHIDWRAVARGQPLMTKQFAAEAEGSVHLDFSALHFHGAEERLSQLALWVIEAERVRRPYSLRLPNTDIAPAVGEAHFHRCLRALSLFPGEEGA
;
A
#
# COMPACT_ATOMS: atom_id res chain seq x y z
N ILE A 1 0.59 -18.67 20.09
CA ILE A 1 0.04 -18.38 18.74
C ILE A 1 1.01 -17.42 18.10
N ALA A 2 1.47 -17.74 16.89
CA ALA A 2 2.31 -16.87 16.09
C ALA A 2 1.52 -16.49 14.82
N PRO A 3 0.95 -15.26 14.74
CA PRO A 3 0.40 -14.76 13.49
C PRO A 3 1.53 -14.40 12.53
N GLU A 4 1.33 -14.65 11.24
CA GLU A 4 2.18 -14.12 10.19
C GLU A 4 1.62 -12.80 9.66
N SER A 5 2.43 -12.05 8.91
CA SER A 5 1.98 -10.84 8.22
C SER A 5 0.82 -11.15 7.28
N ALA A 6 -0.32 -10.48 7.50
CA ALA A 6 -1.44 -10.55 6.59
C ALA A 6 -1.09 -9.85 5.27
N LYS A 7 -1.46 -10.46 4.14
CA LYS A 7 -1.35 -9.79 2.84
C LYS A 7 -2.33 -8.61 2.79
N PRO A 8 -1.91 -7.43 2.30
CA PRO A 8 -2.82 -6.32 2.08
C PRO A 8 -3.96 -6.72 1.13
N ALA A 9 -5.15 -6.17 1.36
CA ALA A 9 -6.33 -6.41 0.54
C ALA A 9 -7.06 -5.09 0.26
N PHE A 10 -7.84 -5.03 -0.81
CA PHE A 10 -8.68 -3.86 -1.09
C PHE A 10 -9.93 -3.87 -0.20
N ALA A 11 -10.43 -2.68 0.16
CA ALA A 11 -11.68 -2.55 0.88
C ALA A 11 -12.83 -3.22 0.11
N GLY A 12 -13.65 -3.99 0.82
CA GLY A 12 -14.68 -4.87 0.28
C GLY A 12 -14.23 -6.31 0.01
N GLN A 13 -12.93 -6.63 0.05
CA GLN A 13 -12.41 -7.99 -0.14
C GLN A 13 -12.17 -8.71 1.20
N GLU A 14 -11.68 -9.96 1.15
CA GLU A 14 -11.26 -10.69 2.36
C GLU A 14 -9.75 -10.54 2.63
N VAL A 15 -9.40 -10.23 3.87
CA VAL A 15 -8.03 -10.34 4.36
C VAL A 15 -7.73 -11.81 4.65
N SER A 16 -6.57 -12.29 4.20
CA SER A 16 -6.05 -13.63 4.53
C SER A 16 -4.83 -13.51 5.43
N MET A 17 -4.90 -14.12 6.62
CA MET A 17 -3.82 -14.10 7.60
C MET A 17 -3.49 -15.52 8.05
N PRO A 18 -2.32 -16.05 7.68
CA PRO A 18 -1.81 -17.30 8.22
C PRO A 18 -1.51 -17.14 9.71
N VAL A 19 -1.88 -18.15 10.49
CA VAL A 19 -1.66 -18.20 11.93
C VAL A 19 -1.19 -19.59 12.30
N GLU A 20 -0.10 -19.65 13.05
CA GLU A 20 0.43 -20.88 13.62
C GLU A 20 0.00 -21.03 15.10
N ILE A 21 -0.56 -22.20 15.41
CA ILE A 21 -1.01 -22.58 16.74
C ILE A 21 -0.10 -23.71 17.23
N MET A 22 0.77 -23.41 18.20
CA MET A 22 1.62 -24.40 18.85
C MET A 22 0.94 -24.97 20.11
N ASN A 23 0.85 -26.30 20.20
CA ASN A 23 0.41 -26.99 21.39
C ASN A 23 1.59 -27.21 22.35
N CYS A 24 1.73 -26.30 23.33
CA CYS A 24 2.78 -26.37 24.35
C CYS A 24 2.46 -27.33 25.52
N SER A 25 1.35 -28.07 25.46
CA SER A 25 0.96 -29.00 26.54
C SER A 25 1.41 -30.43 26.26
N ARG A 26 1.48 -31.25 27.31
CA ARG A 26 1.87 -32.67 27.24
C ARG A 26 0.80 -33.59 26.62
N ALA A 27 -0.40 -33.08 26.35
CA ALA A 27 -1.52 -33.83 25.79
C ALA A 27 -1.95 -33.27 24.44
N THR A 28 -2.53 -34.12 23.58
CA THR A 28 -3.16 -33.71 22.32
C THR A 28 -4.35 -32.80 22.60
N ARG A 29 -4.37 -31.62 21.98
CA ARG A 29 -5.51 -30.70 22.05
C ARG A 29 -6.45 -30.99 20.88
N ARG A 30 -7.75 -31.00 21.13
CA ARG A 30 -8.78 -31.36 20.14
C ARG A 30 -9.86 -30.29 20.04
N GLY A 31 -10.53 -30.25 18.89
CA GLY A 31 -11.67 -29.37 18.62
C GLY A 31 -11.34 -27.89 18.82
N ILE A 32 -10.16 -27.45 18.34
CA ILE A 32 -9.70 -26.08 18.54
C ILE A 32 -10.33 -25.18 17.49
N GLN A 33 -11.02 -24.13 17.94
CA GLN A 33 -11.56 -23.06 17.10
C GLN A 33 -10.72 -21.80 17.29
N LEU A 34 -10.26 -21.19 16.19
CA LEU A 34 -9.56 -19.91 16.17
C LEU A 34 -10.43 -18.83 15.50
N VAL A 35 -10.47 -17.65 16.12
CA VAL A 35 -11.17 -16.47 15.58
C VAL A 35 -10.46 -15.17 15.97
N VAL A 36 -10.60 -14.13 15.13
CA VAL A 36 -10.32 -12.74 15.48
C VAL A 36 -11.63 -12.08 15.95
N PRO A 37 -11.80 -11.78 17.25
CA PRO A 37 -13.01 -11.15 17.76
C PRO A 37 -13.30 -9.81 17.05
N GLY A 38 -14.58 -9.51 16.81
CA GLY A 38 -15.02 -8.21 16.27
C GLY A 38 -14.79 -8.00 14.76
N ARG A 39 -14.10 -8.90 14.06
CA ARG A 39 -13.81 -8.74 12.61
C ARG A 39 -14.78 -9.46 11.68
N GLY A 40 -15.81 -10.15 12.19
CA GLY A 40 -16.87 -10.78 11.38
C GLY A 40 -16.40 -11.98 10.51
N GLY A 41 -15.18 -12.48 10.73
CA GLY A 41 -14.65 -13.63 10.00
C GLY A 41 -15.20 -14.98 10.47
N LYS A 42 -15.15 -15.98 9.59
CA LYS A 42 -15.51 -17.37 9.94
C LYS A 42 -14.51 -17.93 10.94
N ARG A 43 -15.00 -18.69 11.91
CA ARG A 43 -14.14 -19.46 12.84
C ARG A 43 -13.42 -20.54 12.05
N LYS A 44 -12.12 -20.74 12.32
CA LYS A 44 -11.35 -21.85 11.74
C LYS A 44 -11.25 -22.97 12.76
N HIS A 45 -11.53 -24.19 12.31
CA HIS A 45 -11.50 -25.39 13.12
C HIS A 45 -10.22 -26.18 12.85
N VAL A 46 -9.62 -26.70 13.92
CA VAL A 46 -8.50 -27.64 13.90
C VAL A 46 -8.91 -28.84 14.75
N ASP A 47 -9.04 -30.00 14.12
CA ASP A 47 -9.59 -31.20 14.76
C ASP A 47 -8.71 -31.65 15.93
N TYR A 48 -7.39 -31.65 15.72
CA TYR A 48 -6.43 -31.91 16.76
C TYR A 48 -5.04 -31.31 16.48
N ILE A 49 -4.30 -31.05 17.54
CA ILE A 49 -2.88 -30.69 17.52
C ILE A 49 -2.17 -31.59 18.53
N PRO A 50 -1.29 -32.52 18.11
CA PRO A 50 -0.54 -33.37 19.02
C PRO A 50 0.31 -32.58 20.02
N ALA A 51 0.70 -33.23 21.13
CA ALA A 51 1.59 -32.63 22.12
C ALA A 51 2.91 -32.17 21.47
N GLY A 52 3.34 -30.93 21.75
CA GLY A 52 4.58 -30.37 21.21
C GLY A 52 4.58 -30.08 19.70
N LYS A 53 3.44 -30.21 19.01
CA LYS A 53 3.31 -29.91 17.57
C LYS A 53 2.60 -28.59 17.32
N ALA A 54 2.72 -28.09 16.09
CA ALA A 54 2.04 -26.90 15.61
C ALA A 54 1.06 -27.23 14.48
N ALA A 55 0.02 -26.42 14.35
CA ALA A 55 -0.89 -26.42 13.21
C ALA A 55 -0.96 -25.03 12.61
N ARG A 56 -0.90 -24.96 11.27
CA ARG A 56 -1.03 -23.71 10.52
C ARG A 56 -2.44 -23.60 9.95
N VAL A 57 -3.08 -22.46 10.18
CA VAL A 57 -4.42 -22.16 9.69
C VAL A 57 -4.48 -20.77 9.09
N THR A 58 -5.24 -20.59 8.02
CA THR A 58 -5.45 -19.26 7.43
C THR A 58 -6.78 -18.69 7.89
N LEU A 59 -6.74 -17.63 8.69
CA LEU A 59 -7.91 -16.85 9.04
C LEU A 59 -8.32 -15.96 7.85
N ARG A 60 -9.64 -15.88 7.62
CA ARG A 60 -10.23 -15.00 6.61
C ARG A 60 -11.32 -14.14 7.25
N PHE A 61 -11.28 -12.85 6.99
CA PHE A 61 -12.24 -11.88 7.50
C PHE A 61 -12.36 -10.67 6.55
N PRO A 62 -13.52 -10.00 6.51
CA PRO A 62 -13.76 -8.88 5.59
C PRO A 62 -12.86 -7.66 5.88
N ALA A 63 -12.28 -7.10 4.82
CA ALA A 63 -11.59 -5.82 4.80
C ALA A 63 -12.62 -4.70 4.62
N LYS A 64 -13.17 -4.16 5.72
CA LYS A 64 -14.32 -3.23 5.64
C LYS A 64 -13.95 -1.84 5.13
N GLN A 65 -12.99 -1.20 5.78
CA GLN A 65 -12.58 0.18 5.52
C GLN A 65 -11.08 0.23 5.23
N ARG A 66 -10.65 1.18 4.40
CA ARG A 66 -9.23 1.40 4.11
C ARG A 66 -8.48 1.83 5.38
N GLY A 67 -7.15 1.76 5.31
CA GLY A 67 -6.25 2.20 6.37
C GLY A 67 -5.51 1.07 7.05
N GLU A 68 -4.73 1.42 8.06
CA GLU A 68 -4.00 0.46 8.89
C GLU A 68 -4.88 0.00 10.04
N HIS A 69 -4.98 -1.31 10.20
CA HIS A 69 -5.84 -1.94 11.20
C HIS A 69 -5.02 -2.80 12.13
N ARG A 70 -5.26 -2.66 13.44
CA ARG A 70 -4.64 -3.50 14.45
C ARG A 70 -5.52 -4.69 14.82
N ILE A 71 -4.87 -5.82 15.07
CA ILE A 71 -5.45 -7.01 15.68
C ILE A 71 -4.90 -7.12 17.10
N SER A 72 -5.72 -6.73 18.07
CA SER A 72 -5.33 -6.72 19.48
C SER A 72 -5.35 -8.09 20.13
N THR A 73 -6.20 -9.01 19.65
CA THR A 73 -6.43 -10.28 20.32
C THR A 73 -6.87 -11.38 19.36
N PHE A 74 -6.34 -12.58 19.57
CA PHE A 74 -6.87 -13.84 19.04
C PHE A 74 -7.62 -14.60 20.12
N ARG A 75 -8.67 -15.32 19.75
CA ARG A 75 -9.40 -16.19 20.68
C ARG A 75 -9.34 -17.63 20.19
N LEU A 76 -8.81 -18.50 21.04
CA LEU A 76 -8.96 -19.95 20.91
C LEU A 76 -10.13 -20.41 21.76
N THR A 77 -10.95 -21.30 21.23
CA THR A 77 -12.05 -21.93 21.96
C THR A 77 -12.03 -23.43 21.69
N SER A 78 -12.34 -24.27 22.68
CA SER A 78 -12.58 -25.70 22.48
C SER A 78 -13.79 -26.12 23.30
N ILE A 79 -14.57 -27.04 22.73
CA ILE A 79 -15.73 -27.66 23.38
C ILE A 79 -15.55 -29.19 23.51
N TYR A 80 -14.36 -29.71 23.21
CA TYR A 80 -14.05 -31.14 23.27
C TYR A 80 -13.98 -31.65 24.74
N PRO A 81 -14.36 -32.91 25.06
CA PRO A 81 -14.85 -33.96 24.15
C PRO A 81 -16.33 -33.90 23.81
N LEU A 82 -17.18 -33.57 24.78
CA LEU A 82 -18.62 -33.82 24.71
C LEU A 82 -19.46 -32.60 24.32
N GLY A 83 -18.86 -31.41 24.17
CA GLY A 83 -19.59 -30.19 23.82
C GLY A 83 -20.17 -29.41 24.99
N PHE A 84 -20.23 -29.99 26.20
CA PHE A 84 -20.90 -29.40 27.36
C PHE A 84 -20.15 -28.21 28.00
N VAL A 85 -18.82 -28.21 27.94
CA VAL A 85 -17.99 -27.16 28.53
C VAL A 85 -17.23 -26.44 27.44
N ARG A 86 -17.31 -25.11 27.43
CA ARG A 86 -16.55 -24.26 26.52
C ARG A 86 -15.35 -23.65 27.24
N VAL A 87 -14.16 -24.06 26.85
CA VAL A 87 -12.91 -23.43 27.31
C VAL A 87 -12.47 -22.41 26.27
N SER A 88 -12.16 -21.19 26.72
CA SER A 88 -11.72 -20.10 25.84
C SER A 88 -10.46 -19.45 26.40
N LYS A 89 -9.47 -19.21 25.52
CA LYS A 89 -8.25 -18.48 25.86
C LYS A 89 -8.02 -17.33 24.87
N LYS A 90 -7.77 -16.13 25.39
CA LYS A 90 -7.41 -14.95 24.62
C LYS A 90 -5.88 -14.83 24.57
N PHE A 91 -5.36 -14.39 23.43
CA PHE A 91 -3.94 -14.12 23.22
C PHE A 91 -3.80 -12.71 22.69
N ALA A 92 -3.07 -11.86 23.42
CA ALA A 92 -2.76 -10.52 22.96
C ALA A 92 -1.89 -10.57 21.69
N SER A 93 -2.08 -9.61 20.80
CA SER A 93 -1.28 -9.43 19.60
C SER A 93 -1.12 -7.95 19.29
N SER A 94 -0.01 -7.61 18.64
CA SER A 94 0.28 -6.30 18.08
C SER A 94 0.25 -6.33 16.55
N GLN A 95 -0.27 -7.40 15.94
CA GLN A 95 -0.27 -7.55 14.48
C GLN A 95 -1.09 -6.43 13.84
N THR A 96 -0.50 -5.80 12.84
CA THR A 96 -1.19 -4.85 11.96
C THR A 96 -1.39 -5.46 10.58
N TYR A 97 -2.40 -4.96 9.87
CA TYR A 97 -2.63 -5.25 8.47
C TYR A 97 -3.14 -4.01 7.76
N LEU A 98 -2.87 -3.92 6.47
CA LEU A 98 -3.20 -2.76 5.65
C LEU A 98 -4.36 -3.08 4.72
N VAL A 99 -5.33 -2.17 4.64
CA VAL A 99 -6.43 -2.24 3.68
C VAL A 99 -6.30 -1.09 2.68
N TYR A 100 -6.22 -1.43 1.40
CA TYR A 100 -6.18 -0.48 0.29
C TYR A 100 -7.57 0.14 0.04
N PRO A 101 -7.66 1.38 -0.45
CA PRO A 101 -8.93 1.97 -0.88
C PRO A 101 -9.62 1.09 -1.92
N LYS A 102 -10.95 1.01 -1.91
CA LYS A 102 -11.69 0.24 -2.92
C LYS A 102 -11.49 0.91 -4.28
N PRO A 103 -10.92 0.25 -5.30
CA PRO A 103 -10.75 0.87 -6.61
C PRO A 103 -12.12 1.05 -7.26
N SER A 104 -12.46 2.29 -7.60
CA SER A 104 -13.74 2.64 -8.21
C SER A 104 -13.65 4.02 -8.88
N GLY A 105 -14.24 4.17 -10.06
CA GLY A 105 -14.20 5.39 -10.85
C GLY A 105 -14.05 5.13 -12.35
N ASP A 106 -13.51 6.11 -13.08
CA ASP A 106 -13.18 5.98 -14.51
C ASP A 106 -11.82 5.28 -14.70
N PRO A 107 -11.74 4.11 -15.35
CA PRO A 107 -10.48 3.41 -15.58
C PRO A 107 -9.55 4.12 -16.58
N ARG A 108 -10.03 5.12 -17.34
CA ARG A 108 -9.20 5.83 -18.32
C ARG A 108 -8.12 6.63 -17.61
N LEU A 109 -6.87 6.28 -17.87
CA LEU A 109 -5.71 7.02 -17.35
C LEU A 109 -5.73 8.46 -17.89
N PRO A 110 -5.44 9.46 -17.05
CA PRO A 110 -5.37 10.84 -17.50
C PRO A 110 -4.27 11.00 -18.55
N MET A 111 -4.64 11.51 -19.72
CA MET A 111 -3.67 11.89 -20.75
C MET A 111 -3.09 13.24 -20.35
N TYR A 112 -1.80 13.30 -20.07
CA TYR A 112 -1.14 14.59 -19.90
C TYR A 112 -0.97 15.26 -21.27
N ARG A 113 -1.62 16.42 -21.44
CA ARG A 113 -1.12 17.47 -22.33
C ARG A 113 -0.34 18.43 -21.46
N ALA A 114 0.94 18.65 -21.77
CA ALA A 114 1.73 19.67 -21.12
C ALA A 114 1.06 21.05 -21.27
N ARG A 115 0.33 21.48 -20.24
CA ARG A 115 0.03 22.90 -20.03
C ARG A 115 1.07 23.43 -19.06
N SER A 116 2.21 23.83 -19.59
CA SER A 116 3.11 24.77 -18.93
C SER A 116 2.50 26.17 -19.05
N PRO A 117 2.14 26.87 -17.95
CA PRO A 117 1.63 28.24 -18.03
C PRO A 117 2.72 29.30 -18.24
N HIS A 118 3.97 28.91 -18.48
CA HIS A 118 5.13 29.82 -18.55
C HIS A 118 6.07 29.54 -19.73
N SER A 119 5.59 28.89 -20.79
CA SER A 119 6.37 28.77 -22.03
C SER A 119 6.14 30.02 -22.88
N ARG A 120 6.99 31.03 -22.69
CA ARG A 120 7.21 32.08 -23.70
C ARG A 120 7.51 31.41 -25.05
N PRO A 121 7.08 31.98 -26.18
CA PRO A 121 7.36 31.41 -27.49
C PRO A 121 8.87 31.50 -27.72
N GLN A 122 9.55 30.35 -27.65
CA GLN A 122 10.95 30.27 -28.02
C GLN A 122 10.99 30.08 -29.54
N THR A 123 11.38 31.18 -30.17
CA THR A 123 11.78 31.32 -31.56
C THR A 123 12.62 30.15 -32.03
N GLU A 124 12.40 29.79 -33.29
CA GLU A 124 13.18 28.90 -34.13
C GLU A 124 14.68 28.92 -33.80
N LEU A 125 15.32 27.74 -33.77
CA LEU A 125 16.63 27.44 -34.36
C LEU A 125 17.14 26.05 -33.90
N GLY A 126 17.56 25.23 -34.87
CA GLY A 126 18.69 24.32 -34.75
C GLY A 126 18.39 22.83 -34.57
N GLU A 127 18.57 22.05 -35.63
CA GLU A 127 18.96 20.64 -35.54
C GLU A 127 20.21 20.51 -34.65
N GLY A 128 20.15 19.69 -33.61
CA GLY A 128 21.32 19.34 -32.79
C GLY A 128 21.02 19.14 -31.30
N ASP A 129 20.90 17.87 -30.92
CA ASP A 129 21.18 17.23 -29.63
C ASP A 129 20.98 18.02 -28.30
N ASP A 130 19.88 17.71 -27.62
CA ASP A 130 19.70 17.57 -26.17
C ASP A 130 20.49 18.49 -25.21
N PHE A 131 19.92 19.66 -24.88
CA PHE A 131 20.24 20.33 -23.61
C PHE A 131 19.14 21.28 -23.12
N ALA A 132 18.43 20.91 -22.05
CA ALA A 132 17.34 21.70 -21.46
C ALA A 132 17.64 22.15 -20.01
N GLY A 133 18.75 22.87 -19.84
CA GLY A 133 18.98 23.77 -18.70
C GLY A 133 19.28 23.12 -17.33
N VAL A 134 19.80 23.92 -16.40
CA VAL A 134 20.16 23.48 -15.06
C VAL A 134 19.62 24.42 -13.98
N ARG A 135 19.16 23.85 -12.85
CA ARG A 135 18.78 24.58 -11.64
C ARG A 135 19.82 24.35 -10.54
N ALA A 136 20.14 25.40 -9.78
CA ALA A 136 21.08 25.33 -8.66
C ALA A 136 20.55 24.45 -7.52
N TYR A 137 21.41 23.61 -6.95
CA TYR A 137 21.13 22.75 -5.80
C TYR A 137 20.73 23.53 -4.54
N VAL A 138 19.74 23.01 -3.82
CA VAL A 138 19.31 23.52 -2.51
C VAL A 138 19.75 22.53 -1.42
N PRO A 139 20.42 22.97 -0.35
CA PRO A 139 20.88 22.08 0.71
C PRO A 139 19.71 21.40 1.44
N GLY A 140 19.67 20.07 1.45
CA GLY A 140 18.66 19.26 2.15
C GLY A 140 18.18 18.01 1.39
N GLU A 141 18.49 17.91 0.09
CA GLU A 141 18.13 16.74 -0.72
C GLU A 141 19.14 15.59 -0.60
N SER A 142 18.63 14.36 -0.70
CA SER A 142 19.38 13.11 -0.65
C SER A 142 20.53 13.09 -1.66
N GLN A 143 21.76 12.91 -1.16
CA GLN A 143 23.03 12.98 -1.90
C GLN A 143 23.24 11.88 -2.96
N ARG A 144 22.25 11.00 -3.20
CA ARG A 144 22.38 9.87 -4.14
C ARG A 144 22.32 10.26 -5.62
N HIS A 145 22.09 11.53 -5.94
CA HIS A 145 21.91 12.04 -7.31
C HIS A 145 22.88 13.16 -7.69
N ILE A 146 24.10 13.13 -7.12
CA ILE A 146 25.15 14.12 -7.43
C ILE A 146 25.90 13.68 -8.71
N ASP A 147 25.88 14.52 -9.74
CA ASP A 147 26.74 14.35 -10.91
C ASP A 147 28.15 14.83 -10.58
N TRP A 148 28.97 13.90 -10.08
CA TRP A 148 30.34 14.18 -9.63
C TRP A 148 31.27 14.70 -10.75
N ARG A 149 30.90 14.54 -12.03
CA ARG A 149 31.67 15.11 -13.16
C ARG A 149 31.50 16.62 -13.30
N ALA A 150 30.33 17.15 -12.92
CA ALA A 150 30.07 18.59 -12.89
C ALA A 150 30.78 19.28 -11.71
N VAL A 151 30.84 18.60 -10.55
CA VAL A 151 31.53 19.07 -9.34
C VAL A 151 33.04 19.23 -9.57
N ALA A 152 33.66 18.32 -10.33
CA ALA A 152 35.09 18.36 -10.63
C ALA A 152 35.54 19.56 -11.51
N ARG A 153 34.60 20.31 -12.12
CA ARG A 153 34.87 21.47 -12.97
C ARG A 153 34.55 22.81 -12.29
N GLY A 154 34.31 22.82 -10.98
CA GLY A 154 34.07 24.05 -10.20
C GLY A 154 32.69 24.67 -10.37
N GLN A 155 31.73 23.94 -10.93
CA GLN A 155 30.33 24.37 -11.04
C GLN A 155 29.58 24.04 -9.73
N PRO A 156 28.62 24.88 -9.29
CA PRO A 156 27.78 24.58 -8.12
C PRO A 156 27.03 23.27 -8.32
N LEU A 157 26.70 22.54 -7.23
CA LEU A 157 25.99 21.26 -7.28
C LEU A 157 24.74 21.34 -8.18
N MET A 158 24.60 20.37 -9.08
CA MET A 158 23.49 20.28 -10.03
C MET A 158 22.84 18.89 -9.89
N THR A 159 21.56 18.85 -9.46
CA THR A 159 20.78 17.61 -9.39
C THR A 159 20.28 17.27 -10.79
N LYS A 160 20.61 16.07 -11.26
CA LYS A 160 20.23 15.55 -12.57
C LYS A 160 18.74 15.19 -12.57
N GLN A 161 17.89 16.09 -13.07
CA GLN A 161 16.48 15.80 -13.32
C GLN A 161 16.39 15.15 -14.71
N PHE A 162 16.02 13.86 -14.77
CA PHE A 162 15.89 13.13 -16.01
C PHE A 162 14.66 13.66 -16.79
N ALA A 163 14.89 14.58 -17.74
CA ALA A 163 13.86 15.08 -18.63
C ALA A 163 13.45 14.07 -19.72
N ALA A 164 14.22 12.99 -19.93
CA ALA A 164 13.99 12.02 -21.00
C ALA A 164 12.93 10.94 -20.69
N GLU A 165 12.43 10.82 -19.45
CA GLU A 165 11.38 9.84 -19.08
C GLU A 165 9.96 10.45 -19.01
N ALA A 166 9.81 11.75 -19.24
CA ALA A 166 8.54 12.47 -19.09
C ALA A 166 7.58 12.32 -20.29
N GLU A 167 8.04 11.81 -21.43
CA GLU A 167 7.18 11.51 -22.58
C GLU A 167 6.45 10.17 -22.35
N GLY A 168 5.40 10.20 -21.52
CA GLY A 168 4.49 9.07 -21.33
C GLY A 168 4.20 8.68 -19.89
N SER A 169 4.80 9.35 -18.90
CA SER A 169 4.48 9.12 -17.49
C SER A 169 3.11 9.68 -17.11
N VAL A 170 2.35 8.93 -16.32
CA VAL A 170 1.04 9.35 -15.82
C VAL A 170 1.20 10.05 -14.47
N HIS A 171 0.71 11.29 -14.37
CA HIS A 171 0.71 12.02 -13.11
C HIS A 171 -0.64 11.89 -12.41
N LEU A 172 -0.66 11.18 -11.27
CA LEU A 172 -1.83 10.98 -10.45
C LEU A 172 -1.83 12.01 -9.30
N ASP A 173 -2.61 13.08 -9.42
CA ASP A 173 -2.65 14.17 -8.43
C ASP A 173 -4.02 14.20 -7.72
N PHE A 174 -3.99 14.06 -6.40
CA PHE A 174 -5.17 14.16 -5.53
C PHE A 174 -5.88 15.52 -5.61
N SER A 175 -5.13 16.60 -5.78
CA SER A 175 -5.67 17.97 -5.79
C SER A 175 -6.31 18.33 -7.13
N ALA A 176 -5.90 17.66 -8.23
CA ALA A 176 -6.44 17.88 -9.56
C ALA A 176 -7.80 17.19 -9.78
N LEU A 177 -8.21 16.31 -8.86
CA LEU A 177 -9.46 15.56 -8.95
C LEU A 177 -10.66 16.36 -8.45
N HIS A 178 -11.67 16.52 -9.32
CA HIS A 178 -12.93 17.21 -9.01
C HIS A 178 -13.99 16.25 -8.45
N PHE A 179 -13.72 15.64 -7.29
CA PHE A 179 -14.72 14.89 -6.52
C PHE A 179 -15.10 15.64 -5.24
N HIS A 180 -16.33 15.41 -4.78
CA HIS A 180 -16.88 16.02 -3.57
C HIS A 180 -16.31 15.38 -2.29
N GLY A 181 -15.99 14.08 -2.32
CA GLY A 181 -15.45 13.36 -1.16
C GLY A 181 -13.99 12.95 -1.31
N ALA A 182 -13.21 13.01 -0.22
CA ALA A 182 -11.84 12.51 -0.18
C ALA A 182 -11.76 11.01 -0.51
N GLU A 183 -12.72 10.20 -0.04
CA GLU A 183 -12.76 8.76 -0.33
C GLU A 183 -12.98 8.44 -1.82
N GLU A 184 -13.75 9.25 -2.55
CA GLU A 184 -13.94 9.09 -3.99
C GLU A 184 -12.64 9.36 -4.74
N ARG A 185 -11.90 10.41 -4.34
CA ARG A 185 -10.57 10.72 -4.90
C ARG A 185 -9.60 9.56 -4.67
N LEU A 186 -9.55 9.03 -3.45
CA LEU A 186 -8.68 7.90 -3.12
C LEU A 186 -9.06 6.62 -3.89
N SER A 187 -10.35 6.39 -4.08
CA SER A 187 -10.88 5.24 -4.85
C SER A 187 -10.51 5.34 -6.33
N GLN A 188 -10.61 6.55 -6.91
CA GLN A 188 -10.21 6.85 -8.29
C GLN A 188 -8.70 6.71 -8.48
N LEU A 189 -7.89 7.25 -7.56
CA LEU A 189 -6.43 7.14 -7.61
C LEU A 189 -5.98 5.68 -7.48
N ALA A 190 -6.61 4.90 -6.58
CA ALA A 190 -6.31 3.48 -6.44
C ALA A 190 -6.61 2.71 -7.73
N LEU A 191 -7.72 3.04 -8.41
CA LEU A 191 -8.04 2.45 -9.72
C LEU A 191 -6.98 2.82 -10.76
N TRP A 192 -6.58 4.09 -10.86
CA TRP A 192 -5.55 4.51 -11.82
C TRP A 192 -4.18 3.92 -11.53
N VAL A 193 -3.80 3.70 -10.28
CA VAL A 193 -2.57 2.96 -9.93
C VAL A 193 -2.62 1.53 -10.47
N ILE A 194 -3.75 0.84 -10.32
CA ILE A 194 -3.94 -0.52 -10.87
C ILE A 194 -3.85 -0.50 -12.40
N GLU A 195 -4.51 0.46 -13.05
CA GLU A 195 -4.51 0.56 -14.51
C GLU A 195 -3.14 0.92 -15.06
N ALA A 196 -2.42 1.86 -14.44
CA ALA A 196 -1.07 2.26 -14.84
C ALA A 196 -0.07 1.10 -14.70
N GLU A 197 -0.14 0.35 -13.61
CA GLU A 197 0.66 -0.86 -13.40
C GLU A 197 0.33 -1.95 -14.43
N ARG A 198 -0.97 -2.14 -14.74
CA ARG A 198 -1.44 -3.11 -15.74
C ARG A 198 -0.89 -2.83 -17.13
N VAL A 199 -0.82 -1.55 -17.53
CA VAL A 199 -0.24 -1.13 -18.82
C VAL A 199 1.26 -0.88 -18.76
N ARG A 200 1.90 -1.10 -17.61
CA ARG A 200 3.33 -0.85 -17.34
C ARG A 200 3.81 0.55 -17.74
N ARG A 201 2.96 1.56 -17.59
CA ARG A 201 3.36 2.96 -17.80
C ARG A 201 3.91 3.53 -16.50
N PRO A 202 5.06 4.23 -16.50
CA PRO A 202 5.53 4.92 -15.30
C PRO A 202 4.48 5.90 -14.78
N TYR A 203 4.27 5.95 -13.47
CA TYR A 203 3.30 6.86 -12.85
C TYR A 203 3.83 7.48 -11.56
N SER A 204 3.52 8.75 -11.34
CA SER A 204 3.77 9.44 -10.07
C SER A 204 2.48 9.58 -9.27
N LEU A 205 2.59 9.62 -7.95
CA LEU A 205 1.46 9.90 -7.07
C LEU A 205 1.75 11.14 -6.21
N ARG A 206 0.89 12.16 -6.33
CA ARG A 206 0.91 13.36 -5.49
C ARG A 206 -0.33 13.41 -4.60
N LEU A 207 -0.09 13.39 -3.30
CA LEU A 207 -1.04 13.66 -2.22
C LEU A 207 -0.62 14.98 -1.55
N PRO A 208 -1.53 15.69 -0.84
CA PRO A 208 -1.23 16.95 -0.16
C PRO A 208 0.07 16.96 0.66
N ASN A 209 0.37 15.85 1.37
CA ASN A 209 1.55 15.73 2.24
C ASN A 209 2.57 14.69 1.72
N THR A 210 2.44 14.20 0.49
CA THR A 210 3.28 13.11 0.01
C THR A 210 3.43 13.17 -1.50
N ASP A 211 4.67 13.27 -1.98
CA ASP A 211 5.01 13.22 -3.39
C ASP A 211 5.85 11.95 -3.66
N ILE A 212 5.39 11.13 -4.60
CA ILE A 212 6.06 9.91 -5.02
C ILE A 212 6.43 10.08 -6.49
N ALA A 213 7.73 10.09 -6.75
CA ALA A 213 8.30 10.20 -8.09
C ALA A 213 7.80 9.08 -9.04
N PRO A 214 7.79 9.34 -10.37
CA PRO A 214 7.43 8.34 -11.36
C PRO A 214 8.28 7.07 -11.22
N ALA A 215 7.61 5.91 -11.17
CA ALA A 215 8.24 4.60 -11.27
C ALA A 215 7.21 3.56 -11.74
N VAL A 216 7.65 2.31 -11.88
CA VAL A 216 6.82 1.15 -12.23
C VAL A 216 7.29 -0.08 -11.44
N GLY A 217 6.40 -1.03 -11.17
CA GLY A 217 6.72 -2.30 -10.54
C GLY A 217 6.07 -2.50 -9.17
N GLU A 218 6.13 -3.74 -8.67
CA GLU A 218 5.42 -4.19 -7.46
C GLU A 218 5.73 -3.36 -6.21
N ALA A 219 7.00 -2.97 -6.01
CA ALA A 219 7.40 -2.14 -4.88
C ALA A 219 6.78 -0.74 -4.96
N HIS A 220 6.72 -0.14 -6.15
CA HIS A 220 6.10 1.16 -6.38
C HIS A 220 4.58 1.10 -6.25
N PHE A 221 3.96 0.07 -6.81
CA PHE A 221 2.54 -0.22 -6.67
C PHE A 221 2.10 -0.27 -5.21
N HIS A 222 2.80 -1.06 -4.38
CA HIS A 222 2.50 -1.14 -2.96
C HIS A 222 2.82 0.15 -2.19
N ARG A 223 3.85 0.90 -2.59
CA ARG A 223 4.18 2.21 -1.99
C ARG A 223 3.06 3.22 -2.24
N CYS A 224 2.56 3.31 -3.48
CA CYS A 224 1.46 4.20 -3.86
C CYS A 224 0.16 3.82 -3.13
N LEU A 225 -0.24 2.56 -3.16
CA LEU A 225 -1.46 2.11 -2.48
C LEU A 225 -1.38 2.28 -0.96
N ARG A 226 -0.20 2.08 -0.35
CA ARG A 226 0.01 2.35 1.08
C ARG A 226 -0.15 3.83 1.40
N ALA A 227 0.39 4.73 0.58
CA ALA A 227 0.21 6.16 0.78
C ALA A 227 -1.27 6.55 0.71
N LEU A 228 -2.04 5.99 -0.24
CA LEU A 228 -3.48 6.20 -0.34
C LEU A 228 -4.24 5.63 0.88
N SER A 229 -3.85 4.47 1.39
CA SER A 229 -4.45 3.88 2.60
C SER A 229 -4.26 4.73 3.84
N LEU A 230 -3.07 5.31 4.01
CA LEU A 230 -2.69 6.06 5.21
C LEU A 230 -3.12 7.54 5.14
N PHE A 231 -3.65 8.00 4.02
CA PHE A 231 -4.14 9.35 3.88
C PHE A 231 -5.31 9.60 4.86
N PRO A 232 -5.29 10.67 5.67
CA PRO A 232 -6.41 10.97 6.55
C PRO A 232 -7.65 11.23 5.69
N GLY A 233 -8.70 10.43 5.88
CA GLY A 233 -10.00 10.77 5.31
C GLY A 233 -10.57 11.92 6.11
N GLU A 234 -11.31 12.83 5.49
CA GLU A 234 -12.22 13.66 6.26
C GLU A 234 -13.22 12.70 6.91
N GLU A 235 -13.05 12.47 8.21
CA GLU A 235 -13.97 11.66 9.00
C GLU A 235 -15.35 12.31 8.90
N GLY A 236 -16.28 11.61 8.26
CA GLY A 236 -17.70 11.90 8.43
C GLY A 236 -18.02 11.82 9.92
N ALA A 237 -18.38 12.97 10.48
CA ALA A 237 -19.05 13.11 11.78
C ALA A 237 -20.33 12.26 11.85
#